data_AF-A0A2V6FHM0-F1
#
_entry.id   AF-A0A2V6FHM0-F1
#
_cell.length_a   1.000
_cell.length_b   1.000
_cell.length_c   1.000
_cell.angle_alpha   90.00
_cell.angle_beta   90.00
_cell.angle_gamma   90.00
#
_symmetry.space_group_name_H-M   'P 1'
#
loop_
_entity.id
_entity.type
_entity.pdbx_description
1 polymer ?
#
loop_
_entity_poly.entity_id
_entity_poly.type
_entity_poly.pdbx_seq_one_letter_code
_entity_poly.pdbx_strand_id
1 'polypeptide(L)'
;MLLVCPANKLEFSLQAVLGRQHAKNRPAGSRQNPFQIAFSRRKLNRTNLQTMGLISMDWAHLDPIKRALPWCLSLVLLTGLIALHNSTKSNESELARLRQENQHLTGLRAESEELKKIQVQVEEVTRLRKENEELHRLRNEVRQLREEKQKSAKTGQSAPSPAPATTEATTQQQMQQQLQQLLAENERLRAEHQQLQQAQANAQANACINNLRIIEACKDQWALENKKPAGAPVNVQDIQPYLRNNTLPVCPLGGVYTLNAVGTAPTCNVSGHVLPQQ
;
A
#
# COMPACT_ATOMS: atom_id res chain seq x y z
N MET A 1 -8.46 -22.39 51.46
CA MET A 1 -7.51 -21.25 51.41
C MET A 1 -6.28 -21.74 50.68
N LEU A 2 -6.24 -21.53 49.36
CA LEU A 2 -5.15 -21.94 48.49
C LEU A 2 -4.13 -20.80 48.41
N LEU A 3 -2.86 -21.19 48.57
CA LEU A 3 -1.70 -20.32 48.56
C LEU A 3 -1.52 -19.63 47.20
N VAL A 4 -1.11 -18.37 47.32
CA VAL A 4 -0.61 -17.47 46.29
C VAL A 4 0.67 -18.05 45.67
N CYS A 5 0.70 -18.16 44.33
CA CYS A 5 1.92 -18.30 43.55
C CYS A 5 2.09 -17.05 42.65
N PRO A 6 3.21 -16.32 42.73
CA PRO A 6 3.52 -15.24 41.80
C PRO A 6 4.09 -15.79 40.49
N ALA A 7 3.46 -15.40 39.37
CA ALA A 7 3.96 -15.64 38.03
C ALA A 7 5.16 -14.73 37.76
N ASN A 8 6.37 -15.30 37.79
CA ASN A 8 7.52 -14.68 37.18
C ASN A 8 8.41 -15.78 36.60
N LYS A 9 8.95 -15.52 35.41
CA LYS A 9 10.05 -16.25 34.76
C LYS A 9 9.66 -17.54 34.01
N LEU A 10 9.04 -17.40 32.84
CA LEU A 10 9.12 -18.34 31.71
C LEU A 10 8.42 -17.75 30.47
N GLU A 11 9.07 -16.80 29.79
CA GLU A 11 8.75 -16.40 28.40
C GLU A 11 10.02 -15.74 27.82
N PHE A 12 11.10 -16.52 27.76
CA PHE A 12 12.35 -16.15 27.08
C PHE A 12 12.80 -17.34 26.23
N SER A 13 11.90 -17.80 25.35
CA SER A 13 12.20 -18.80 24.32
C SER A 13 11.18 -18.71 23.19
N LEU A 14 11.04 -17.52 22.61
CA LEU A 14 10.28 -17.32 21.36
C LEU A 14 10.86 -16.19 20.51
N GLN A 15 12.20 -16.08 20.51
CA GLN A 15 12.94 -15.13 19.66
C GLN A 15 13.92 -15.82 18.70
N ALA A 16 13.61 -17.05 18.29
CA ALA A 16 14.48 -17.86 17.42
C ALA A 16 13.84 -18.33 16.09
N VAL A 17 12.60 -17.95 15.75
CA VAL A 17 11.91 -18.52 14.55
C VAL A 17 11.52 -17.50 13.47
N LEU A 18 11.67 -16.19 13.68
CA LEU A 18 11.30 -15.19 12.64
C LEU A 18 12.45 -14.26 12.23
N GLY A 19 13.68 -14.77 12.29
CA GLY A 19 14.89 -14.05 11.87
C GLY A 19 15.53 -14.62 10.62
N ARG A 20 14.78 -14.88 9.53
CA ARG A 20 15.42 -15.24 8.24
C ARG A 20 14.58 -15.14 6.97
N GLN A 21 13.69 -14.17 6.79
CA GLN A 21 13.18 -13.86 5.45
C GLN A 21 12.93 -12.35 5.34
N HIS A 22 13.86 -11.63 4.69
CA HIS A 22 13.66 -10.42 3.87
C HIS A 22 15.01 -9.74 3.67
N ALA A 23 15.88 -10.37 2.87
CA ALA A 23 17.08 -9.76 2.35
C ALA A 23 17.23 -10.14 0.87
N LYS A 24 16.37 -9.59 0.02
CA LYS A 24 16.61 -9.56 -1.43
C LYS A 24 15.68 -8.55 -2.10
N ASN A 25 16.19 -7.34 -2.28
CA ASN A 25 16.06 -6.53 -3.49
C ASN A 25 16.63 -5.14 -3.19
N ARG A 26 17.91 -4.97 -3.54
CA ARG A 26 18.55 -3.65 -3.65
C ARG A 26 19.04 -3.55 -5.11
N PRO A 27 18.69 -2.48 -5.86
CA PRO A 27 19.10 -2.32 -7.24
C PRO A 27 20.60 -2.01 -7.32
N ALA A 28 21.28 -2.65 -8.28
CA ALA A 28 22.69 -2.47 -8.56
C ALA A 28 22.89 -1.22 -9.45
N GLY A 29 23.35 -0.13 -8.84
CA GLY A 29 23.80 1.08 -9.53
C GLY A 29 25.14 1.54 -8.98
N SER A 30 26.15 1.50 -9.85
CA SER A 30 27.45 2.19 -9.77
C SER A 30 28.21 2.15 -8.43
N ARG A 31 29.16 1.21 -8.32
CA ARG A 31 30.41 1.47 -7.59
C ARG A 31 31.59 1.37 -8.53
N GLN A 32 32.34 2.45 -8.54
CA GLN A 32 33.64 2.66 -9.14
C GLN A 32 34.59 1.52 -8.72
N ASN A 33 35.30 0.99 -9.71
CA ASN A 33 36.34 -0.02 -9.54
C ASN A 33 37.55 0.60 -8.84
N PRO A 34 37.97 0.11 -7.64
CA PRO A 34 39.26 0.46 -7.06
C PRO A 34 40.27 -0.64 -7.39
N PHE A 35 40.52 -0.89 -8.68
CA PHE A 35 41.65 -1.71 -9.14
C PHE A 35 42.11 -1.19 -10.50
N GLN A 36 42.59 0.06 -10.51
CA GLN A 36 43.54 0.52 -11.52
C GLN A 36 44.88 -0.17 -11.22
N ILE A 37 45.02 -1.40 -11.69
CA ILE A 37 46.33 -2.02 -11.81
C ILE A 37 46.96 -1.40 -13.04
N ALA A 38 47.85 -0.44 -12.80
CA ALA A 38 48.72 0.15 -13.79
C ALA A 38 49.61 -0.93 -14.41
N PHE A 39 49.17 -1.55 -15.50
CA PHE A 39 50.04 -2.33 -16.36
C PHE A 39 50.89 -1.38 -17.20
N SER A 40 52.05 -1.08 -16.64
CA SER A 40 53.16 -0.43 -17.33
C SER A 40 53.43 -1.15 -18.65
N ARG A 41 53.27 -0.44 -19.78
CA ARG A 41 53.74 -0.89 -21.10
C ARG A 41 55.26 -1.02 -21.05
N ARG A 42 55.77 -2.18 -20.64
CA ARG A 42 57.11 -2.59 -21.07
C ARG A 42 57.04 -2.77 -22.57
N LYS A 43 57.65 -1.83 -23.30
CA LYS A 43 58.13 -2.05 -24.66
C LYS A 43 59.02 -3.31 -24.61
N LEU A 44 58.49 -4.45 -25.04
CA LEU A 44 59.35 -5.59 -25.34
C LEU A 44 60.11 -5.22 -26.61
N ASN A 45 61.40 -4.99 -26.40
CA ASN A 45 62.37 -4.68 -27.42
C ASN A 45 62.48 -5.86 -28.39
N ARG A 46 62.48 -5.54 -29.68
CA ARG A 46 62.61 -6.47 -30.80
C ARG A 46 64.08 -6.78 -30.98
N THR A 47 64.63 -7.66 -30.16
CA THR A 47 65.99 -8.16 -30.33
C THR A 47 66.06 -9.63 -29.98
N ASN A 48 66.65 -10.38 -30.90
CA ASN A 48 66.92 -11.81 -30.85
C ASN A 48 65.82 -12.72 -31.43
N LEU A 49 65.72 -12.62 -32.76
CA LEU A 49 65.08 -13.59 -33.63
C LEU A 49 66.14 -14.61 -34.09
N GLN A 50 66.78 -15.35 -33.18
CA GLN A 50 67.69 -16.43 -33.55
C GLN A 50 68.01 -17.28 -32.32
N THR A 51 67.17 -18.30 -32.08
CA THR A 51 67.45 -19.58 -31.39
C THR A 51 66.17 -20.09 -30.72
N MET A 52 65.14 -20.37 -31.51
CA MET A 52 64.13 -21.34 -31.13
C MET A 52 64.24 -22.42 -32.19
N GLY A 53 64.93 -23.49 -31.83
CA GLY A 53 64.96 -24.71 -32.62
C GLY A 53 63.53 -25.04 -32.99
N LEU A 54 63.31 -25.16 -34.30
CA LEU A 54 62.21 -25.92 -34.83
C LEU A 54 62.30 -27.32 -34.21
N ILE A 55 61.63 -27.51 -33.08
CA ILE A 55 61.10 -28.83 -32.76
C ILE A 55 59.93 -28.98 -33.73
N SER A 56 60.27 -29.26 -34.99
CA SER A 56 59.42 -30.10 -35.82
C SER A 56 59.24 -31.38 -34.99
N MET A 57 58.17 -31.43 -34.20
CA MET A 57 57.65 -32.69 -33.74
C MET A 57 57.23 -33.41 -35.01
N ASP A 58 58.14 -34.22 -35.54
CA ASP A 58 57.85 -35.21 -36.56
C ASP A 58 56.82 -36.17 -35.98
N TRP A 59 55.54 -35.85 -36.16
CA TRP A 59 54.41 -36.74 -35.84
C TRP A 59 54.28 -37.87 -36.87
N ALA A 60 55.38 -38.27 -37.52
CA ALA A 60 55.39 -39.26 -38.60
C ALA A 60 55.40 -40.72 -38.10
N HIS A 61 55.49 -40.95 -36.79
CA HIS A 61 55.55 -42.31 -36.21
C HIS A 61 54.59 -42.52 -35.02
N LEU A 62 53.50 -41.73 -34.94
CA LEU A 62 52.43 -42.01 -33.98
C LEU A 62 51.18 -42.46 -34.73
N ASP A 63 50.60 -43.57 -34.27
CA ASP A 63 49.39 -44.19 -34.81
C ASP A 63 48.34 -43.13 -35.18
N PRO A 64 47.63 -43.28 -36.32
CA PRO A 64 46.66 -42.28 -36.81
C PRO A 64 45.64 -41.86 -35.74
N ILE A 65 45.38 -42.74 -34.77
CA ILE A 65 44.50 -42.55 -33.62
C ILE A 65 44.98 -41.41 -32.68
N LYS A 66 46.29 -41.27 -32.43
CA LYS A 66 46.83 -40.27 -31.49
C LYS A 66 46.80 -38.84 -32.05
N ARG A 67 46.87 -38.70 -33.38
CA ARG A 67 46.67 -37.41 -34.07
C ARG A 67 45.21 -36.94 -34.03
N ALA A 68 44.24 -37.86 -34.07
CA ALA A 68 42.82 -37.52 -34.06
C ALA A 68 42.27 -37.18 -32.66
N LEU A 69 42.87 -37.71 -31.59
CA LEU A 69 42.43 -37.52 -30.20
C LEU A 69 42.16 -36.04 -29.79
N PRO A 70 43.06 -35.06 -30.05
CA PRO A 70 42.80 -33.67 -29.68
C PRO A 70 41.65 -33.02 -30.47
N TRP A 71 41.41 -33.44 -31.71
CA TRP A 71 40.31 -32.95 -32.52
C TRP A 71 38.97 -33.54 -32.06
N CYS A 72 38.95 -34.80 -31.63
CA CYS A 72 37.75 -35.39 -31.02
C CYS A 72 37.39 -34.71 -29.69
N LEU A 73 38.39 -34.43 -28.84
CA LEU A 73 38.17 -33.73 -27.57
C LEU A 73 37.63 -32.32 -27.78
N SER A 74 38.14 -31.56 -28.76
CA SER A 74 37.63 -30.21 -29.05
C SER A 74 36.19 -30.24 -29.59
N LEU A 75 35.84 -31.23 -30.41
CA LEU A 75 34.47 -31.40 -30.91
C LEU A 75 33.49 -31.76 -29.78
N VAL A 76 33.86 -32.63 -28.84
CA VAL A 76 33.03 -32.98 -27.67
C VAL A 76 32.84 -31.77 -26.75
N LEU A 77 33.88 -30.95 -26.56
CA LEU A 77 33.80 -29.74 -25.75
C LEU A 77 32.92 -28.67 -26.41
N LEU A 78 33.02 -28.53 -27.74
CA LEU A 78 32.19 -27.61 -28.52
C LEU A 78 30.71 -28.03 -28.50
N THR A 79 30.41 -29.32 -28.72
CA THR A 79 29.04 -29.83 -28.66
C THR A 79 28.45 -29.72 -27.25
N GLY A 80 29.26 -29.97 -26.22
CA GLY A 80 28.88 -29.74 -24.82
C GLY A 80 28.55 -28.28 -24.52
N LEU A 81 29.37 -27.32 -24.99
CA LEU A 81 29.11 -25.89 -24.83
C LEU A 81 27.86 -25.43 -25.57
N ILE A 82 27.63 -25.93 -26.78
CA ILE A 82 26.42 -25.63 -27.57
C ILE A 82 25.17 -26.16 -26.86
N ALA A 83 25.22 -27.40 -26.34
CA ALA A 83 24.12 -27.99 -25.59
C ALA A 83 23.82 -27.21 -24.29
N LEU A 84 24.87 -26.82 -23.54
CA LEU A 84 24.71 -25.98 -22.35
C LEU A 84 24.08 -24.64 -22.70
N HIS A 85 24.55 -23.99 -23.77
CA HIS A 85 24.04 -22.69 -24.20
C HIS A 85 22.56 -22.75 -24.59
N ASN A 86 22.18 -23.79 -25.35
CA ASN A 86 20.79 -24.04 -25.75
C ASN A 86 19.90 -24.32 -24.53
N SER A 87 20.36 -25.12 -23.55
CA SER A 87 19.64 -25.35 -22.29
C SER A 87 19.50 -24.07 -21.46
N THR A 88 20.55 -23.25 -21.35
CA THR A 88 20.44 -21.95 -20.67
C THR A 88 19.44 -21.03 -21.34
N LYS A 89 19.40 -20.98 -22.68
CA LYS A 89 18.38 -20.21 -23.41
C LYS A 89 16.96 -20.73 -23.17
N SER A 90 16.79 -22.06 -23.11
CA SER A 90 15.50 -22.68 -22.75
C SER A 90 15.06 -22.24 -21.36
N ASN A 91 15.95 -22.35 -20.38
CA ASN A 91 15.69 -21.94 -18.99
C ASN A 91 15.38 -20.44 -18.87
N GLU A 92 16.04 -19.57 -19.64
CA GLU A 92 15.75 -18.14 -19.68
C GLU A 92 14.33 -17.84 -20.18
N SER A 93 13.87 -18.57 -21.21
CA SER A 93 12.51 -18.43 -21.74
C SER A 93 11.44 -18.94 -20.77
N GLU A 94 11.71 -20.04 -20.06
CA GLU A 94 10.81 -20.57 -19.03
C GLU A 94 10.70 -19.60 -17.85
N LEU A 95 11.81 -19.00 -17.42
CA LEU A 95 11.80 -17.96 -16.38
C LEU A 95 11.04 -16.71 -16.83
N ALA A 96 11.14 -16.32 -18.09
CA ALA A 96 10.36 -15.20 -18.63
C ALA A 96 8.85 -15.52 -18.61
N ARG A 97 8.46 -16.73 -19.03
CA ARG A 97 7.07 -17.20 -19.00
C ARG A 97 6.51 -17.29 -17.57
N LEU A 98 7.26 -17.88 -16.63
CA LEU A 98 6.84 -17.99 -15.22
C LEU A 98 6.72 -16.62 -14.55
N ARG A 99 7.55 -15.64 -14.91
CA ARG A 99 7.41 -14.25 -14.46
C ARG A 99 6.14 -13.62 -15.01
N GLN A 100 5.85 -13.82 -16.30
CA GLN A 100 4.63 -13.31 -16.92
C GLN A 100 3.37 -13.93 -16.29
N GLU A 101 3.39 -15.23 -16.00
CA GLU A 101 2.29 -15.93 -15.33
C GLU A 101 2.11 -15.44 -13.88
N ASN A 102 3.20 -15.23 -13.14
CA ASN A 102 3.11 -14.61 -11.81
C ASN A 102 2.58 -13.17 -11.87
N GLN A 103 3.03 -12.37 -12.85
CA GLN A 103 2.50 -11.02 -13.06
C GLN A 103 1.00 -11.04 -13.38
N HIS A 104 0.56 -11.98 -14.22
CA HIS A 104 -0.85 -12.18 -14.54
C HIS A 104 -1.66 -12.56 -13.29
N LEU A 105 -1.16 -13.50 -12.47
CA LEU A 105 -1.80 -13.86 -11.20
C LEU A 105 -1.86 -12.70 -10.21
N THR A 106 -0.84 -11.84 -10.16
CA THR A 106 -0.90 -10.62 -9.33
C THR A 106 -1.91 -9.61 -9.85
N GLY A 107 -2.06 -9.49 -11.18
CA GLY A 107 -3.09 -8.66 -11.82
C GLY A 107 -4.50 -9.15 -11.48
N LEU A 108 -4.76 -10.44 -11.64
CA LEU A 108 -6.05 -11.07 -11.28
C LEU A 108 -6.40 -10.91 -9.80
N ARG A 109 -5.40 -10.96 -8.91
CA ARG A 109 -5.59 -10.69 -7.48
C ARG A 109 -5.99 -9.23 -7.23
N ALA A 110 -5.36 -8.27 -7.92
CA ALA A 110 -5.70 -6.86 -7.82
C ALA A 110 -7.11 -6.58 -8.37
N GLU A 111 -7.47 -7.19 -9.50
CA GLU A 111 -8.82 -7.11 -10.07
C GLU A 111 -9.87 -7.70 -9.12
N SER A 112 -9.57 -8.84 -8.49
CA SER A 112 -10.45 -9.43 -7.46
C SER A 112 -10.65 -8.49 -6.25
N GLU A 113 -9.61 -7.74 -5.87
CA GLU A 113 -9.67 -6.76 -4.78
C GLU A 113 -10.48 -5.50 -5.17
N GLU A 114 -10.39 -5.09 -6.43
CA GLU A 114 -11.20 -4.01 -7.00
C GLU A 114 -12.69 -4.40 -7.07
N LEU A 115 -13.01 -5.62 -7.52
CA LEU A 115 -14.38 -6.13 -7.49
C LEU A 115 -14.95 -6.18 -6.06
N LYS A 116 -14.14 -6.54 -5.06
CA LYS A 116 -14.56 -6.50 -3.66
C LYS A 116 -14.87 -5.08 -3.18
N LYS A 117 -14.07 -4.08 -3.58
CA LYS A 117 -14.36 -2.66 -3.26
C LYS A 117 -15.68 -2.22 -3.88
N ILE A 118 -15.93 -2.59 -5.14
CA ILE A 118 -17.19 -2.30 -5.82
C ILE A 118 -18.36 -2.98 -5.10
N GLN A 119 -18.21 -4.25 -4.68
CA GLN A 119 -19.23 -4.94 -3.88
C GLN A 119 -19.55 -4.21 -2.58
N VAL A 120 -18.53 -3.78 -1.83
CA VAL A 120 -18.74 -3.02 -0.57
C VAL A 120 -19.44 -1.69 -0.83
N GLN A 121 -19.07 -0.96 -1.89
CA GLN A 121 -19.75 0.28 -2.26
C GLN A 121 -21.21 0.05 -2.66
N VAL A 122 -21.49 -1.01 -3.40
CA VAL A 122 -22.87 -1.37 -3.77
C VAL A 122 -23.68 -1.76 -2.53
N GLU A 123 -23.10 -2.54 -1.62
CA GLU A 123 -23.74 -2.91 -0.34
C GLU A 123 -24.03 -1.68 0.54
N GLU A 124 -23.13 -0.71 0.56
CA GLU A 124 -23.37 0.55 1.27
C GLU A 124 -24.48 1.37 0.62
N VAL A 125 -24.51 1.46 -0.71
CA VAL A 125 -25.60 2.15 -1.44
C VAL A 125 -26.94 1.43 -1.27
N THR A 126 -26.98 0.10 -1.26
CA THR A 126 -28.22 -0.64 -1.01
C THR A 126 -28.69 -0.47 0.42
N ARG A 127 -27.77 -0.46 1.40
CA ARG A 127 -28.09 -0.13 2.81
C ARG A 127 -28.69 1.27 2.92
N LEU A 128 -28.06 2.28 2.33
CA LEU A 128 -28.55 3.66 2.35
C LEU A 128 -29.90 3.84 1.64
N ARG A 129 -30.16 3.08 0.56
CA ARG A 129 -31.48 3.07 -0.09
C ARG A 129 -32.54 2.48 0.83
N LYS A 130 -32.22 1.39 1.53
CA LYS A 130 -33.13 0.74 2.47
C LYS A 130 -33.42 1.63 3.68
N GLU A 131 -32.41 2.28 4.23
CA GLU A 131 -32.57 3.27 5.31
C GLU A 131 -33.46 4.45 4.87
N ASN A 132 -33.31 4.94 3.64
CA ASN A 132 -34.21 5.98 3.11
C ASN A 132 -35.66 5.49 2.93
N GLU A 133 -35.85 4.27 2.44
CA GLU A 133 -37.18 3.66 2.30
C GLU A 133 -37.88 3.51 3.66
N GLU A 134 -37.15 3.05 4.68
CA GLU A 134 -37.67 2.98 6.05
C GLU A 134 -37.99 4.36 6.61
N LEU A 135 -37.17 5.37 6.32
CA LEU A 135 -37.44 6.75 6.73
C LEU A 135 -38.72 7.30 6.09
N HIS A 136 -38.99 6.96 4.82
CA HIS A 136 -40.25 7.29 4.15
C HIS A 136 -41.45 6.53 4.73
N ARG A 137 -41.28 5.24 5.04
CA ARG A 137 -42.31 4.42 5.68
C ARG A 137 -42.66 4.95 7.06
N LEU A 138 -41.66 5.20 7.92
CA LEU A 138 -41.84 5.79 9.25
C LEU A 138 -42.51 7.16 9.17
N ARG A 139 -42.15 7.99 8.18
CA ARG A 139 -42.79 9.29 7.98
C ARG A 139 -44.28 9.15 7.61
N ASN A 140 -44.64 8.13 6.82
CA ASN A 140 -46.03 7.83 6.48
C ASN A 140 -46.82 7.25 7.67
N GLU A 141 -46.21 6.34 8.44
CA GLU A 141 -46.81 5.78 9.66
C GLU A 141 -47.04 6.87 10.72
N VAL A 142 -46.07 7.76 10.95
CA VAL A 142 -46.23 8.92 11.86
C VAL A 142 -47.35 9.86 11.40
N ARG A 143 -47.52 10.04 10.07
CA ARG A 143 -48.61 10.84 9.53
C ARG A 143 -49.97 10.17 9.77
N GLN A 144 -50.10 8.88 9.49
CA GLN A 144 -51.33 8.12 9.72
C GLN A 144 -51.73 8.13 11.20
N LEU A 145 -50.78 7.86 12.11
CA LEU A 145 -51.04 7.85 13.54
C LEU A 145 -51.49 9.22 14.08
N ARG A 146 -50.99 10.33 13.51
CA ARG A 146 -51.47 11.69 13.84
C ARG A 146 -52.90 11.93 13.37
N GLU A 147 -53.23 11.53 12.15
CA GLU A 147 -54.58 11.67 11.59
C GLU A 147 -55.59 10.82 12.38
N GLU A 148 -55.21 9.61 12.76
CA GLU A 148 -56.04 8.69 13.55
C GLU A 148 -56.28 9.22 14.97
N LYS A 149 -55.24 9.79 15.61
CA LYS A 149 -55.38 10.51 16.89
C LYS A 149 -56.23 11.77 16.81
N GLN A 150 -56.14 12.54 15.72
CA GLN A 150 -57.01 13.71 15.52
C GLN A 150 -58.47 13.30 15.30
N LYS A 151 -58.74 12.22 14.56
CA LYS A 151 -60.09 11.70 14.32
C LYS A 151 -60.72 11.17 15.60
N SER A 152 -59.99 10.40 16.39
CA SER A 152 -60.46 9.91 17.70
C SER A 152 -60.71 11.04 18.70
N ALA A 153 -59.90 12.11 18.69
CA ALA A 153 -60.17 13.33 19.47
C ALA A 153 -61.43 14.08 19.02
N LYS A 154 -61.78 14.02 17.72
CA LYS A 154 -62.97 14.68 17.15
C LYS A 154 -64.26 13.89 17.41
N THR A 155 -64.18 12.56 17.48
CA THR A 155 -65.32 11.69 17.83
C THR A 155 -65.66 11.72 19.33
N GLY A 156 -64.68 12.02 20.21
CA GLY A 156 -64.90 12.17 21.66
C GLY A 156 -65.55 13.51 22.09
N GLN A 157 -65.72 14.48 21.19
CA GLN A 157 -66.25 15.83 21.53
C GLN A 157 -67.77 15.98 21.42
N SER A 158 -68.52 14.89 21.22
CA SER A 158 -69.99 14.94 21.10
C SER A 158 -70.70 13.93 22.01
N ALA A 159 -70.58 14.08 23.33
CA ALA A 159 -71.59 13.69 24.34
C ALA A 159 -71.11 14.06 25.76
N PRO A 160 -71.86 14.84 26.57
CA PRO A 160 -71.57 14.98 27.99
C PRO A 160 -72.18 13.78 28.73
N SER A 161 -71.36 12.81 29.13
CA SER A 161 -71.75 11.80 30.11
C SER A 161 -70.55 11.41 30.98
N PRO A 162 -70.71 11.25 32.30
CA PRO A 162 -69.59 11.03 33.22
C PRO A 162 -69.16 9.57 33.19
N ALA A 163 -68.05 9.28 32.49
CA ALA A 163 -67.32 8.02 32.54
C ALA A 163 -65.95 8.23 33.24
N PRO A 164 -65.36 7.19 33.88
CA PRO A 164 -64.32 7.35 34.89
C PRO A 164 -63.01 7.91 34.31
N ALA A 165 -62.51 8.97 34.94
CA ALA A 165 -61.40 9.84 34.52
C ALA A 165 -59.99 9.19 34.38
N THR A 166 -59.87 7.86 34.45
CA THR A 166 -58.56 7.19 34.63
C THR A 166 -57.92 6.67 33.34
N THR A 167 -58.67 6.28 32.31
CA THR A 167 -58.12 5.67 31.07
C THR A 167 -57.65 6.67 30.01
N GLU A 168 -58.34 7.81 29.85
CA GLU A 168 -57.94 8.85 28.88
C GLU A 168 -56.69 9.62 29.34
N ALA A 169 -56.55 9.82 30.66
CA ALA A 169 -55.37 10.46 31.26
C ALA A 169 -54.11 9.61 31.09
N THR A 170 -54.21 8.27 31.20
CA THR A 170 -53.06 7.37 31.01
C THR A 170 -52.61 7.34 29.55
N THR A 171 -53.53 7.29 28.58
CA THR A 171 -53.16 7.32 27.15
C THR A 171 -52.54 8.67 26.75
N GLN A 172 -53.04 9.79 27.30
CA GLN A 172 -52.44 11.11 27.09
C GLN A 172 -51.04 11.22 27.72
N GLN A 173 -50.84 10.73 28.95
CA GLN A 173 -49.51 10.68 29.58
C GLN A 173 -48.53 9.80 28.80
N GLN A 174 -48.97 8.63 28.32
CA GLN A 174 -48.13 7.70 27.56
C GLN A 174 -47.69 8.30 26.22
N MET A 175 -48.58 9.05 25.55
CA MET A 175 -48.23 9.82 24.35
C MET A 175 -47.24 10.96 24.65
N GLN A 176 -47.40 11.64 25.78
CA GLN A 176 -46.51 12.73 26.17
C GLN A 176 -45.10 12.21 26.49
N GLN A 177 -45.01 11.05 27.12
CA GLN A 177 -43.74 10.34 27.35
C GLN A 177 -43.09 9.90 26.05
N GLN A 178 -43.86 9.34 25.10
CA GLN A 178 -43.31 8.92 23.81
C GLN A 178 -42.76 10.10 23.01
N LEU A 179 -43.41 11.27 23.07
CA LEU A 179 -42.91 12.48 22.44
C LEU A 179 -41.58 12.95 23.05
N GLN A 180 -41.45 12.89 24.38
CA GLN A 180 -40.18 13.21 25.06
C GLN A 180 -39.07 12.25 24.68
N GLN A 181 -39.36 10.94 24.55
CA GLN A 181 -38.38 9.95 24.13
C GLN A 181 -37.86 10.23 22.71
N LEU A 182 -38.76 10.53 21.77
CA LEU A 182 -38.37 10.86 20.39
C LEU A 182 -37.52 12.13 20.30
N LEU A 183 -37.80 13.14 21.12
CA LEU A 183 -36.99 14.36 21.16
C LEU A 183 -35.56 14.05 21.65
N ALA A 184 -35.44 13.28 22.73
CA ALA A 184 -34.13 12.86 23.25
C ALA A 184 -33.37 11.97 22.25
N GLU A 185 -34.05 11.12 21.50
CA GLU A 185 -33.45 10.30 20.45
C GLU A 185 -32.95 11.14 19.27
N ASN A 186 -33.72 12.13 18.81
CA ASN A 186 -33.29 13.05 17.76
C ASN A 186 -32.05 13.85 18.15
N GLU A 187 -31.94 14.26 19.42
CA GLU A 187 -30.74 14.91 19.93
C GLU A 187 -29.53 13.98 19.92
N ARG A 188 -29.71 12.71 20.32
CA ARG A 188 -28.65 11.70 20.25
C ARG A 188 -28.17 11.45 18.81
N LEU A 189 -29.10 11.30 17.87
CA LEU A 189 -28.77 11.10 16.45
C LEU A 189 -28.02 12.30 15.87
N ARG A 190 -28.38 13.53 16.26
CA ARG A 190 -27.64 14.74 15.86
C ARG A 190 -26.21 14.75 16.41
N ALA A 191 -26.03 14.38 17.67
CA ALA A 191 -24.71 14.29 18.29
C ALA A 191 -23.84 13.20 17.63
N GLU A 192 -24.42 12.04 17.32
CA GLU A 192 -23.74 10.96 16.61
C GLU A 192 -23.31 11.39 15.20
N HIS A 193 -24.20 12.02 14.44
CA HIS A 193 -23.86 12.58 13.13
C HIS A 193 -22.72 13.60 13.22
N GLN A 194 -22.76 14.49 14.21
CA GLN A 194 -21.70 15.47 14.43
C GLN A 194 -20.36 14.78 14.77
N GLN A 195 -20.38 13.74 15.59
CA GLN A 195 -19.20 12.96 15.94
C GLN A 195 -18.59 12.26 14.70
N LEU A 196 -19.43 11.65 13.86
CA LEU A 196 -19.00 11.02 12.61
C LEU A 196 -18.36 12.04 11.65
N GLN A 197 -18.98 13.21 11.49
CA GLN A 197 -18.41 14.29 10.68
C GLN A 197 -17.05 14.76 11.21
N GLN A 198 -16.91 14.91 12.52
CA GLN A 198 -15.64 15.29 13.14
C GLN A 198 -14.56 14.19 12.95
N ALA A 199 -14.93 12.91 13.10
CA ALA A 199 -14.02 11.80 12.86
C ALA A 199 -13.54 11.76 11.40
N GLN A 200 -14.43 11.99 10.44
CA GLN A 200 -14.08 12.08 9.02
C GLN A 200 -13.14 13.25 8.73
N ALA A 201 -13.43 14.44 9.26
CA ALA A 201 -12.56 15.61 9.12
C ALA A 201 -11.16 15.35 9.70
N ASN A 202 -11.08 14.73 10.87
CA ASN A 202 -9.81 14.35 11.50
C ASN A 202 -9.04 13.30 10.68
N ALA A 203 -9.74 12.30 10.11
CA ALA A 203 -9.10 11.30 9.26
C ALA A 203 -8.52 11.91 7.98
N GLN A 204 -9.25 12.83 7.33
CA GLN A 204 -8.78 13.57 6.16
C GLN A 204 -7.57 14.46 6.51
N ALA A 205 -7.60 15.13 7.66
CA ALA A 205 -6.49 15.90 8.17
C ALA A 205 -5.23 15.06 8.39
N ASN A 206 -5.39 13.90 9.04
CA ASN A 206 -4.30 12.97 9.30
C ASN A 206 -3.70 12.39 8.00
N ALA A 207 -4.53 12.12 7.00
CA ALA A 207 -4.07 11.69 5.68
C ALA A 207 -3.25 12.79 4.98
N CYS A 208 -3.68 14.05 5.06
CA CYS A 208 -2.92 15.20 4.55
C CYS A 208 -1.54 15.32 5.23
N ILE A 209 -1.51 15.24 6.56
CA ILE A 209 -0.26 15.26 7.35
C ILE A 209 0.66 14.10 6.96
N ASN A 210 0.12 12.90 6.76
CA ASN A 210 0.91 11.76 6.33
C ASN A 210 1.51 11.97 4.92
N ASN A 211 0.74 12.55 4.00
CA ASN A 211 1.24 12.91 2.67
C ASN A 211 2.39 13.92 2.76
N LEU A 212 2.29 14.93 3.63
CA LEU A 212 3.37 15.89 3.88
C LEU A 212 4.65 15.21 4.38
N ARG A 213 4.54 14.23 5.29
CA ARG A 213 5.69 13.44 5.77
C ARG A 213 6.35 12.64 4.65
N ILE A 214 5.55 12.03 3.78
CA ILE A 214 6.06 11.28 2.63
C ILE A 214 6.82 12.22 1.69
N ILE A 215 6.23 13.39 1.39
CA ILE A 215 6.86 14.41 0.53
C ILE A 215 8.19 14.89 1.13
N GLU A 216 8.23 15.16 2.44
CA GLU A 216 9.45 15.55 3.14
C GLU A 216 10.53 14.48 3.05
N ALA A 217 10.18 13.22 3.32
CA ALA A 217 11.11 12.11 3.22
C ALA A 217 11.66 11.93 1.78
N CYS A 218 10.81 12.07 0.76
CA CYS A 218 11.25 12.02 -0.64
C CYS A 218 12.20 13.18 -0.98
N LYS A 219 11.94 14.38 -0.47
CA LYS A 219 12.79 15.56 -0.66
C LYS A 219 14.17 15.36 -0.03
N ASP A 220 14.21 14.86 1.21
CA ASP A 220 15.46 14.61 1.92
C ASP A 220 16.27 13.53 1.22
N GLN A 221 15.61 12.47 0.73
CA GLN A 221 16.25 11.43 -0.05
C GLN A 221 16.87 11.98 -1.35
N TRP A 222 16.13 12.80 -2.10
CA TRP A 222 16.65 13.45 -3.30
C TRP A 222 17.86 14.33 -2.98
N ALA A 223 17.82 15.09 -1.89
CA ALA A 223 18.91 15.95 -1.47
C ALA A 223 20.18 15.15 -1.11
N LEU A 224 20.02 14.02 -0.41
CA LEU A 224 21.11 13.11 -0.05
C LEU A 224 21.77 12.50 -1.28
N GLU A 225 20.99 12.04 -2.26
CA GLU A 225 21.52 11.40 -3.47
C GLU A 225 22.20 12.40 -4.41
N ASN A 226 21.65 13.60 -4.52
CA ASN A 226 22.17 14.67 -5.39
C ASN A 226 23.18 15.58 -4.69
N LYS A 227 23.55 15.27 -3.43
CA LYS A 227 24.49 16.04 -2.59
C LYS A 227 24.13 17.53 -2.54
N LYS A 228 22.83 17.83 -2.42
CA LYS A 228 22.33 19.21 -2.35
C LYS A 228 22.42 19.72 -0.91
N PRO A 229 22.87 20.97 -0.70
CA PRO A 229 22.83 21.58 0.63
C PRO A 229 21.39 21.91 1.04
N ALA A 230 21.18 22.09 2.35
CA ALA A 230 19.95 22.71 2.85
C ALA A 230 19.78 24.11 2.23
N GLY A 231 18.57 24.43 1.77
CA GLY A 231 18.25 25.66 1.03
C GLY A 231 18.20 25.50 -0.50
N ALA A 232 18.58 24.34 -1.06
CA ALA A 232 18.43 24.10 -2.49
C ALA A 232 16.94 24.07 -2.91
N PRO A 233 16.56 24.73 -4.03
CA PRO A 233 15.19 24.66 -4.55
C PRO A 233 14.90 23.24 -5.07
N VAL A 234 13.71 22.72 -4.77
CA VAL A 234 13.28 21.37 -5.17
C VAL A 234 12.10 21.47 -6.11
N ASN A 235 12.18 20.79 -7.25
CA ASN A 235 11.08 20.72 -8.21
C ASN A 235 10.27 19.43 -8.02
N VAL A 236 9.03 19.41 -8.48
CA VAL A 236 8.15 18.23 -8.43
C VAL A 236 8.77 17.07 -9.20
N GLN A 237 9.39 17.35 -10.35
CA GLN A 237 10.00 16.32 -11.22
C GLN A 237 11.18 15.59 -10.54
N ASP A 238 11.87 16.28 -9.63
CA ASP A 238 13.02 15.74 -8.91
C ASP A 238 12.62 14.69 -7.87
N ILE A 239 11.46 14.89 -7.22
CA ILE A 239 10.96 14.00 -6.17
C ILE A 239 10.07 12.89 -6.70
N GLN A 240 9.45 13.07 -7.88
CA GLN A 240 8.58 12.07 -8.52
C GLN A 240 9.14 10.64 -8.46
N PRO A 241 10.40 10.34 -8.83
CA PRO A 241 10.91 8.96 -8.83
C PRO A 241 10.99 8.32 -7.44
N TYR A 242 10.92 9.10 -6.36
CA TYR A 242 10.95 8.61 -4.98
C TYR A 242 9.54 8.37 -4.40
N LEU A 243 8.49 8.80 -5.10
CA LEU A 243 7.10 8.52 -4.74
C LEU A 243 6.68 7.15 -5.27
N ARG A 244 5.84 6.42 -4.52
CA ARG A 244 5.41 5.05 -4.89
C ARG A 244 4.78 4.94 -6.29
N ASN A 245 4.10 5.98 -6.75
CA ASN A 245 3.37 6.00 -8.03
C ASN A 245 3.93 7.03 -9.02
N ASN A 246 5.17 7.51 -8.80
CA ASN A 246 5.78 8.60 -9.56
C ASN A 246 4.92 9.87 -9.71
N THR A 247 3.95 10.06 -8.81
CA THR A 247 2.98 11.14 -8.86
C THR A 247 2.80 11.69 -7.46
N LEU A 248 2.69 13.01 -7.32
CA LEU A 248 2.39 13.64 -6.04
C LEU A 248 1.03 13.15 -5.51
N PRO A 249 0.92 12.82 -4.21
CA PRO A 249 -0.37 12.50 -3.61
C PRO A 249 -1.29 13.71 -3.73
N VAL A 250 -2.59 13.45 -3.85
CA VAL A 250 -3.63 14.50 -3.83
C VAL A 250 -4.06 14.71 -2.38
N CYS A 251 -4.28 15.97 -1.99
CA CYS A 251 -4.86 16.27 -0.69
C CYS A 251 -6.34 15.84 -0.68
N PRO A 252 -6.82 15.10 0.35
CA PRO A 252 -8.21 14.67 0.43
C PRO A 252 -9.21 15.84 0.54
N LEU A 253 -8.70 17.03 0.89
CA LEU A 253 -9.47 18.29 1.00
C LEU A 253 -9.29 19.20 -0.22
N GLY A 254 -8.65 18.74 -1.30
CA GLY A 254 -8.43 19.51 -2.53
C GLY A 254 -7.32 20.55 -2.46
N GLY A 255 -6.46 20.51 -1.44
CA GLY A 255 -5.30 21.39 -1.30
C GLY A 255 -4.15 21.07 -2.25
N VAL A 256 -3.37 22.10 -2.57
CA VAL A 256 -2.09 21.98 -3.31
C VAL A 256 -0.93 21.97 -2.32
N TYR A 257 0.06 21.11 -2.57
CA TYR A 257 1.28 21.01 -1.76
C TYR A 257 2.39 21.92 -2.30
N THR A 258 3.05 22.62 -1.40
CA THR A 258 4.23 23.46 -1.66
C THR A 258 5.45 22.78 -1.06
N LEU A 259 6.44 22.44 -1.89
CA LEU A 259 7.60 21.63 -1.47
C LEU A 259 8.60 22.39 -0.59
N ASN A 260 8.73 23.70 -0.81
CA ASN A 260 9.77 24.57 -0.25
C ASN A 260 11.20 24.04 -0.52
N ALA A 261 12.21 24.78 -0.07
CA ALA A 261 13.60 24.37 -0.20
C ALA A 261 13.91 23.12 0.67
N VAL A 262 15.03 22.45 0.38
CA VAL A 262 15.56 21.37 1.24
C VAL A 262 15.79 21.92 2.66
N GLY A 263 15.31 21.23 3.69
CA GLY A 263 15.41 21.66 5.09
C GLY A 263 14.28 22.57 5.59
N THR A 264 13.34 22.99 4.74
CA THR A 264 12.10 23.66 5.18
C THR A 264 10.92 22.73 4.95
N ALA A 265 10.10 22.46 5.97
CA ALA A 265 8.97 21.53 5.83
C ALA A 265 8.03 21.90 4.66
N PRO A 266 7.55 20.93 3.87
CA PRO A 266 6.53 21.19 2.85
C PRO A 266 5.22 21.62 3.51
N THR A 267 4.47 22.50 2.85
CA THR A 267 3.20 23.04 3.37
C THR A 267 2.03 22.69 2.47
N CYS A 268 0.84 22.57 3.05
CA CYS A 268 -0.42 22.47 2.31
C CYS A 268 -1.15 23.81 2.36
N ASN A 269 -1.81 24.22 1.28
CA ASN A 269 -2.63 25.43 1.26
C ASN A 269 -3.88 25.36 2.17
N VAL A 270 -4.29 24.15 2.57
CA VAL A 270 -5.46 23.95 3.44
C VAL A 270 -5.08 24.21 4.90
N SER A 271 -5.82 25.10 5.55
CA SER A 271 -5.59 25.53 6.93
C SER A 271 -5.67 24.37 7.93
N GLY A 272 -4.68 24.25 8.82
CA GLY A 272 -4.69 23.29 9.93
C GLY A 272 -3.88 22.01 9.69
N HIS A 273 -3.29 21.81 8.51
CA HIS A 273 -2.39 20.68 8.21
C HIS A 273 -0.95 21.14 8.14
N VAL A 274 -0.38 21.47 9.30
CA VAL A 274 1.04 21.82 9.41
C VAL A 274 1.78 20.65 10.02
N LEU A 275 2.89 20.27 9.39
CA LEU A 275 3.79 19.29 9.98
C LEU A 275 4.45 19.93 11.21
N PRO A 276 4.31 19.37 12.42
CA PRO A 276 5.02 19.91 13.58
C PRO A 276 6.52 19.79 13.31
N GLN A 277 7.22 20.92 13.33
CA GLN A 277 8.68 20.92 13.17
C GLN A 277 9.28 20.19 14.37
N GLN A 278 10.05 19.14 14.08
CA GLN A 278 10.86 18.39 15.04
C GLN A 278 12.24 19.04 15.16
#